data_AF-A0A386RCW5-F1
#
_entry.id   AF-A0A386RCW5-F1
#
_cell.length_a   1.000
_cell.length_b   1.000
_cell.length_c   1.000
_cell.angle_alpha   90.00
_cell.angle_beta   90.00
_cell.angle_gamma   90.00
#
_symmetry.space_group_name_H-M   'P 1'
#
loop_
_entity.id
_entity.type
_entity.pdbx_description
1 polymer ?
#
loop_
_entity_poly.entity_id
_entity_poly.type
_entity_poly.pdbx_seq_one_letter_code
_entity_poly.pdbx_strand_id
1 'polypeptide(L)'
;MTTVKIRNINLGEGLPKIAVPNVGTNENEILSSAKEIASAKPDLMEWRIDYYTDGIKDTDKLIATAKELRNAVGELPILVTFRTKNEGGVLELSEDNYLNLVQTVIENRLGDAIDIEKTSKEFG
;
A
#
# COMPACT_ATOMS: atom_id res chain seq x y z
N MET A 1 11.39 -8.41 22.56
CA MET A 1 10.82 -8.45 21.19
C MET A 1 11.12 -7.10 20.55
N THR A 2 11.64 -7.06 19.33
CA THR A 2 11.97 -5.79 18.66
C THR A 2 10.70 -5.19 18.08
N THR A 3 10.41 -3.93 18.40
CA THR A 3 9.28 -3.18 17.84
C THR A 3 9.69 -2.47 16.55
N VAL A 4 8.73 -2.26 15.66
CA VAL A 4 8.92 -1.46 14.44
C VAL A 4 8.12 -0.18 14.56
N LYS A 5 8.78 0.98 14.53
CA LYS A 5 8.11 2.28 14.53
C LYS A 5 7.80 2.72 13.10
N ILE A 6 6.54 2.96 12.79
CA ILE A 6 6.10 3.58 11.55
C ILE A 6 5.28 4.83 11.88
N ARG A 7 5.80 5.99 11.48
CA ARG A 7 5.28 7.32 11.86
C ARG A 7 5.00 7.43 13.36
N ASN A 8 3.72 7.52 13.73
CA ASN A 8 3.20 7.73 15.08
C ASN A 8 2.83 6.43 15.81
N ILE A 9 2.98 5.25 15.18
CA ILE A 9 2.64 3.96 15.78
C ILE A 9 3.86 3.06 15.96
N ASN A 10 3.78 2.15 16.93
CA ASN A 10 4.74 1.07 17.15
C ASN A 10 4.03 -0.28 16.94
N LEU A 11 4.56 -1.08 16.03
CA LEU A 11 4.16 -2.46 15.80
C LEU A 11 4.95 -3.40 16.73
N GLY A 12 4.26 -4.37 17.31
CA GLY A 12 4.85 -5.34 18.26
C GLY A 12 4.76 -4.93 19.74
N GLU A 13 4.00 -3.89 20.07
CA GLU A 13 3.71 -3.48 21.45
C GLU A 13 2.22 -3.13 21.65
N GLY A 14 1.75 -3.26 22.89
CA GLY A 14 0.37 -2.92 23.27
C GLY A 14 -0.69 -3.80 22.60
N LEU A 15 -1.83 -3.19 22.27
CA LEU A 15 -2.91 -3.88 21.55
C LEU A 15 -2.54 -4.15 20.08
N PRO A 16 -3.07 -5.22 19.47
CA PRO A 16 -3.00 -5.41 18.02
C PRO A 16 -3.50 -4.16 17.28
N LYS A 17 -2.79 -3.77 16.22
CA LYS A 17 -3.12 -2.60 15.43
C LYS A 17 -4.13 -2.96 14.34
N ILE A 18 -5.09 -2.07 14.09
CA ILE A 18 -6.15 -2.24 13.11
C ILE A 18 -5.72 -1.60 11.79
N ALA A 19 -5.61 -2.44 10.76
CA ALA A 19 -5.43 -2.02 9.37
C ALA A 19 -6.78 -2.07 8.63
N VAL A 20 -7.12 -1.02 7.88
CA VAL A 20 -8.33 -0.97 7.05
C VAL A 20 -7.94 -0.87 5.57
N PRO A 21 -8.47 -1.75 4.69
CA PRO A 21 -8.10 -1.77 3.29
C PRO A 21 -8.79 -0.67 2.49
N ASN A 22 -8.05 -0.07 1.55
CA ASN A 22 -8.51 0.79 0.49
C ASN A 22 -8.37 0.03 -0.84
N VAL A 23 -9.49 -0.27 -1.47
CA VAL A 23 -9.62 -1.08 -2.70
C VAL A 23 -10.19 -0.26 -3.87
N GLY A 24 -10.04 1.07 -3.83
CA GLY A 24 -10.52 1.94 -4.90
C GLY A 24 -9.89 1.59 -6.25
N THR A 25 -10.70 1.57 -7.31
CA THR A 25 -10.27 1.11 -8.64
C THR A 25 -9.74 2.23 -9.53
N ASN A 26 -9.97 3.48 -9.12
CA ASN A 26 -9.50 4.70 -9.75
C ASN A 26 -9.17 5.76 -8.69
N GLU A 27 -8.46 6.82 -9.07
CA GLU A 27 -8.00 7.88 -8.15
C GLU A 27 -9.13 8.49 -7.30
N ASN A 28 -10.30 8.77 -7.90
CA ASN A 28 -11.42 9.37 -7.16
C ASN A 28 -11.96 8.44 -6.06
N GLU A 29 -12.11 7.15 -6.37
CA GLU A 29 -12.52 6.13 -5.40
C GLU A 29 -11.47 5.94 -4.29
N ILE A 30 -10.19 5.91 -4.67
CA ILE A 30 -9.07 5.78 -3.73
C ILE A 30 -9.09 6.95 -2.74
N LEU A 31 -9.19 8.19 -3.23
CA LEU A 31 -9.13 9.39 -2.41
C LEU A 31 -10.39 9.59 -1.55
N SER A 32 -11.57 9.24 -2.07
CA SER A 32 -12.81 9.27 -1.26
C SER A 32 -12.78 8.24 -0.14
N SER A 33 -12.45 6.99 -0.45
CA SER A 33 -12.33 5.91 0.54
C SER A 33 -11.27 6.23 1.59
N ALA A 34 -10.14 6.83 1.19
CA ALA A 34 -9.08 7.21 2.11
C ALA A 34 -9.54 8.24 3.16
N LYS A 35 -10.37 9.22 2.76
CA LYS A 35 -10.94 10.21 3.68
C LYS A 35 -11.91 9.58 4.67
N GLU A 36 -12.74 8.63 4.21
CA GLU A 36 -13.64 7.88 5.08
C GLU A 36 -12.87 7.01 6.08
N ILE A 37 -11.86 6.28 5.60
CA ILE A 37 -10.97 5.45 6.43
C ILE A 37 -10.27 6.32 7.48
N ALA A 38 -9.66 7.43 7.09
CA ALA A 38 -8.99 8.34 8.03
C ALA A 38 -9.96 8.89 9.09
N SER A 39 -11.20 9.16 8.71
CA SER A 39 -12.26 9.64 9.63
C SER A 39 -12.66 8.59 10.66
N ALA A 40 -12.57 7.29 10.31
CA ALA A 40 -12.79 6.17 11.23
C ALA A 40 -11.63 5.93 12.22
N LYS A 41 -10.49 6.60 12.02
CA LYS A 41 -9.29 6.57 12.89
C LYS A 41 -8.74 5.15 13.16
N PRO A 42 -8.45 4.34 12.12
CA PRO A 42 -7.68 3.11 12.31
C PRO A 42 -6.23 3.43 12.69
N ASP A 43 -5.47 2.40 13.07
CA ASP A 43 -4.04 2.55 13.33
C ASP A 43 -3.23 2.72 12.04
N LEU A 44 -3.66 2.08 10.94
CA LEU A 44 -3.08 2.22 9.61
C LEU A 44 -4.11 1.93 8.51
N MET A 45 -3.82 2.40 7.30
CA MET A 45 -4.55 2.04 6.09
C MET A 45 -3.70 1.09 5.24
N GLU A 46 -4.31 0.03 4.72
CA GLU A 46 -3.70 -0.79 3.67
C GLU A 46 -4.18 -0.29 2.31
N TRP A 47 -3.28 0.16 1.44
CA TRP A 47 -3.63 0.49 0.06
C TRP A 47 -3.38 -0.71 -0.84
N ARG A 48 -4.47 -1.34 -1.30
CA ARG A 48 -4.47 -2.51 -2.17
C ARG A 48 -4.35 -2.07 -3.63
N ILE A 49 -3.12 -1.84 -4.06
CA ILE A 49 -2.82 -1.31 -5.39
C ILE A 49 -3.12 -2.29 -6.52
N ASP A 50 -3.31 -3.58 -6.22
CA ASP A 50 -3.78 -4.56 -7.21
C ASP A 50 -5.17 -4.23 -7.77
N TYR A 51 -6.01 -3.46 -7.05
CA TYR A 51 -7.29 -2.97 -7.58
C TYR A 51 -7.13 -1.79 -8.56
N TYR A 52 -6.02 -1.07 -8.51
CA TYR A 52 -5.80 0.15 -9.29
C TYR A 52 -5.11 -0.13 -10.64
N THR A 53 -5.82 -0.84 -11.52
CA THR A 53 -5.26 -1.32 -12.81
C THR A 53 -4.58 -0.21 -13.63
N ASP A 54 -5.16 0.99 -13.65
CA ASP A 54 -4.60 2.12 -14.39
C ASP A 54 -3.26 2.59 -13.81
N GLY A 55 -3.14 2.68 -12.48
CA GLY A 55 -1.87 3.04 -11.83
C GLY A 55 -0.80 1.97 -12.03
N ILE A 56 -1.18 0.69 -12.03
CA ILE A 56 -0.22 -0.39 -12.29
C ILE A 56 0.33 -0.34 -13.73
N LYS A 57 -0.42 0.21 -14.69
CA LYS A 57 0.01 0.39 -16.08
C LYS A 57 0.80 1.68 -16.32
N ASP A 58 0.72 2.64 -15.40
CA ASP A 58 1.30 3.97 -15.53
C ASP A 58 1.92 4.40 -14.20
N THR A 59 3.25 4.25 -14.14
CA THR A 59 4.05 4.58 -12.95
C THR A 59 3.90 6.04 -12.51
N ASP A 60 3.82 6.99 -13.44
CA ASP A 60 3.68 8.40 -13.11
C ASP A 60 2.31 8.66 -12.47
N LYS A 61 1.26 8.02 -12.99
CA LYS A 61 -0.09 8.05 -12.41
C LYS A 61 -0.11 7.42 -11.03
N LEU A 62 0.53 6.27 -10.81
CA LEU A 62 0.63 5.63 -9.50
C LEU A 62 1.30 6.55 -8.47
N ILE A 63 2.44 7.17 -8.85
CA ILE A 63 3.19 8.10 -7.99
C ILE A 63 2.34 9.34 -7.68
N ALA A 64 1.66 9.90 -8.67
CA ALA A 64 0.79 11.07 -8.48
C ALA A 64 -0.37 10.75 -7.52
N THR A 65 -1.07 9.64 -7.74
CA THR A 65 -2.15 9.20 -6.85
C THR A 65 -1.65 8.94 -5.42
N ALA A 66 -0.46 8.36 -5.24
CA ALA A 66 0.11 8.15 -3.90
C ALA A 66 0.41 9.47 -3.15
N LYS A 67 0.84 10.51 -3.87
CA LYS A 67 1.05 11.85 -3.29
C LYS A 67 -0.27 12.46 -2.82
N GLU A 68 -1.30 12.40 -3.65
CA GLU A 68 -2.64 12.87 -3.27
C GLU A 68 -3.23 12.04 -2.12
N LEU A 69 -3.00 10.73 -2.11
CA LEU A 69 -3.40 9.83 -1.04
C LEU A 69 -2.74 10.22 0.30
N ARG A 70 -1.43 10.51 0.29
CA ARG A 70 -0.73 11.04 1.47
C ARG A 70 -1.34 12.36 1.94
N ASN A 71 -1.59 13.30 1.04
CA ASN A 71 -2.22 14.58 1.39
C ASN A 71 -3.60 14.37 2.04
N ALA A 72 -4.37 13.39 1.56
CA ALA A 72 -5.71 13.10 2.06
C ALA A 72 -5.72 12.48 3.47
N VAL A 73 -4.74 11.63 3.81
CA VAL A 73 -4.73 10.87 5.08
C VAL A 73 -3.79 11.45 6.15
N GLY A 74 -2.93 12.41 5.79
CA GLY A 74 -2.02 13.09 6.72
C GLY A 74 -1.00 12.13 7.34
N GLU A 75 -1.02 11.99 8.66
CA GLU A 75 -0.07 11.16 9.42
C GLU A 75 -0.47 9.68 9.53
N LEU A 76 -1.64 9.28 9.02
CA LEU A 76 -2.06 7.88 9.03
C LEU A 76 -1.03 7.03 8.26
N PRO A 77 -0.44 6.00 8.88
CA PRO A 77 0.48 5.10 8.19
C PRO A 77 -0.19 4.38 7.02
N ILE A 78 0.53 4.24 5.91
CA ILE A 78 0.09 3.53 4.71
C ILE A 78 0.95 2.29 4.51
N LEU A 79 0.31 1.12 4.55
CA LEU A 79 0.88 -0.14 4.07
C LEU A 79 0.49 -0.30 2.60
N VAL A 80 1.46 -0.35 1.69
CA VAL A 80 1.21 -0.61 0.27
C VAL A 80 1.23 -2.11 0.05
N THR A 81 0.17 -2.66 -0.53
CA THR A 81 0.05 -4.09 -0.81
C THR A 81 -0.32 -4.28 -2.27
N PHE A 82 0.55 -4.94 -3.03
CA PHE A 82 0.16 -5.58 -4.28
C PHE A 82 -0.01 -7.07 -3.99
N ARG A 83 -1.25 -7.54 -3.90
CA ARG A 83 -1.55 -8.97 -3.78
C ARG A 83 -1.59 -9.57 -5.18
N THR A 84 -0.78 -10.58 -5.45
CA THR A 84 -0.83 -11.31 -6.71
C THR A 84 -2.07 -12.18 -6.78
N LYS A 85 -2.55 -12.44 -7.99
CA LYS A 85 -3.69 -13.33 -8.24
C LYS A 85 -3.47 -14.75 -7.68
N ASN A 86 -2.22 -15.23 -7.62
CA ASN A 86 -1.88 -16.53 -7.04
C ASN A 86 -2.13 -16.59 -5.52
N GLU A 87 -2.12 -15.45 -4.84
CA GLU A 87 -2.47 -15.31 -3.43
C GLU A 87 -3.86 -14.65 -3.21
N GLY A 88 -4.72 -14.66 -4.23
CA GLY A 88 -6.10 -14.15 -4.12
C GLY A 88 -6.26 -12.65 -4.37
N GLY A 89 -5.26 -12.01 -4.98
CA GLY A 89 -5.36 -10.65 -5.50
C GLY A 89 -6.19 -10.56 -6.79
N VAL A 90 -6.47 -9.33 -7.23
CA VAL A 90 -7.36 -9.10 -8.39
C VAL A 90 -6.63 -8.84 -9.71
N LEU A 91 -5.31 -8.63 -9.66
CA LEU A 91 -4.49 -8.37 -10.84
C LEU A 91 -3.33 -9.36 -10.94
N GLU A 92 -3.04 -9.76 -12.18
CA GLU A 92 -1.95 -10.66 -12.51
C GLU A 92 -0.76 -9.85 -13.03
N LEU A 93 0.42 -10.13 -12.47
CA LEU A 93 1.70 -9.58 -12.94
C LEU A 93 2.69 -10.73 -13.12
N SER A 94 3.61 -10.58 -14.07
CA SER A 94 4.82 -11.41 -14.08
C SER A 94 5.67 -11.10 -12.85
N GLU A 95 6.52 -12.06 -12.46
CA GLU A 95 7.45 -11.89 -11.34
C GLU A 95 8.34 -10.64 -11.53
N ASP A 96 8.89 -10.43 -12.73
CA ASP A 96 9.74 -9.27 -13.04
C ASP A 96 8.97 -7.95 -12.90
N ASN A 97 7.70 -7.90 -13.34
CA ASN A 97 6.87 -6.70 -13.20
C ASN A 97 6.50 -6.44 -11.74
N TYR A 98 6.28 -7.49 -10.95
CA TYR A 98 6.06 -7.37 -9.51
C TYR A 98 7.30 -6.78 -8.80
N LEU A 99 8.49 -7.29 -9.11
CA LEU A 99 9.74 -6.78 -8.54
C LEU A 99 9.99 -5.31 -8.92
N ASN A 100 9.76 -4.95 -10.18
CA ASN A 100 9.86 -3.56 -10.64
C ASN A 100 8.84 -2.63 -9.93
N LEU A 101 7.62 -3.12 -9.70
CA LEU A 101 6.60 -2.38 -8.95
C LEU A 101 7.01 -2.18 -7.48
N VAL A 102 7.51 -3.22 -6.83
CA VAL A 102 8.06 -3.14 -5.46
C VAL A 102 9.17 -2.10 -5.39
N GLN A 103 10.13 -2.15 -6.31
CA GLN A 103 11.22 -1.17 -6.37
C GLN A 103 10.68 0.25 -6.56
N THR A 104 9.71 0.44 -7.46
CA THR A 104 9.03 1.73 -7.67
C THR A 104 8.40 2.25 -6.38
N VAL A 105 7.70 1.40 -5.63
CA VAL A 105 7.07 1.77 -4.35
C VAL A 105 8.10 2.23 -3.33
N ILE A 106 9.23 1.53 -3.23
CA ILE A 106 10.31 1.82 -2.28
C ILE A 106 11.03 3.12 -2.66
N GLU A 107 11.48 3.26 -3.91
CA GLU A 107 12.26 4.40 -4.38
C GLU A 107 11.46 5.71 -4.30
N ASN A 108 10.16 5.65 -4.61
CA ASN A 108 9.27 6.82 -4.59
C ASN A 108 8.54 7.01 -3.25
N ARG A 109 8.77 6.14 -2.26
CA ARG A 109 8.17 6.20 -0.92
C ARG A 109 6.63 6.33 -0.97
N LEU A 110 5.99 5.45 -1.75
CA LEU A 110 4.53 5.51 -1.96
C LEU A 110 3.71 5.15 -0.71
N GLY A 111 4.35 4.58 0.31
CA GLY A 111 3.80 4.34 1.64
C GLY A 111 4.89 4.33 2.71
N ASP A 112 4.50 3.94 3.92
CA ASP A 112 5.40 3.82 5.07
C ASP A 112 5.90 2.37 5.26
N ALA A 113 5.16 1.41 4.70
CA ALA A 113 5.52 -0.01 4.65
C ALA A 113 5.03 -0.62 3.32
N ILE A 114 5.59 -1.78 2.97
CA ILE A 114 5.20 -2.55 1.79
C ILE A 114 5.01 -4.03 2.19
N ASP A 115 3.94 -4.66 1.70
CA ASP A 115 3.75 -6.11 1.73
C ASP A 115 4.62 -6.73 0.61
N ILE A 116 5.54 -7.61 1.01
CA ILE A 116 6.39 -8.37 0.11
C ILE A 116 5.97 -9.82 0.20
N GLU A 117 5.45 -10.35 -0.91
CA GLU A 117 5.11 -11.75 -1.03
C GLU A 117 6.38 -12.59 -0.99
N LYS A 118 6.29 -13.77 -0.37
CA LYS A 118 7.42 -14.68 -0.31
C LYS A 118 7.63 -15.32 -1.69
N THR A 119 8.48 -14.71 -2.49
CA THR A 119 8.89 -15.25 -3.79
C THR A 119 10.01 -16.29 -3.62
N SER A 120 10.20 -17.16 -4.62
CA SER A 120 11.29 -18.15 -4.63
C SER A 120 12.65 -17.58 -5.07
N LYS A 121 12.69 -16.34 -5.59
CA LYS A 121 13.92 -15.64 -6.00
C LYS A 121 14.29 -14.58 -4.97
N GLU A 122 15.56 -14.53 -4.61
CA GLU A 122 16.11 -13.46 -3.77
C GLU A 122 16.11 -12.13 -4.53
N PHE A 123 15.85 -11.03 -3.82
CA PHE A 123 16.11 -9.68 -4.32
C PHE A 123 17.63 -9.54 -4.48
N GLY A 124 18.11 -9.70 -5.72
CA GLY A 124 19.53 -9.67 -6.08
C GLY A 124 20.13 -8.27 -6.12
#